data_AF-A0A434EKU4-F1
#
_entry.id   AF-A0A434EKU4-F1
#
_cell.length_a   1.000
_cell.length_b   1.000
_cell.length_c   1.000
_cell.angle_alpha   90.00
_cell.angle_beta   90.00
_cell.angle_gamma   90.00
#
_symmetry.space_group_name_H-M   'P 1'
#
loop_
_entity.id
_entity.type
_entity.pdbx_description
1 polymer ?
#
loop_
_entity_poly.entity_id
_entity_poly.type
_entity_poly.pdbx_seq_one_letter_code
_entity_poly.pdbx_strand_id
1 'polypeptide(L)'
;MARKPIPKTTQARVLIASRRRCCICYGLNRDTAIKEGQIAHLDHNNSNNEIDNLAFLCLIHHDAYDSTRSQSKGLTIGEVKTFREELLTAIGEEFSIQVHFGNVVLPKSDPYAGHFIRVDGEASSAEVEITPLPDGLDGLPKYAVTGSALWGTDREYGPNMGELGFIGTLVDDEIVHIGESSANDPHTVELRFDNGALSIKEENWFGAYGMNVNFEGRYRRT
;
A
#
# COMPACT_ATOMS: atom_id res chain seq x y z
N MET A 1 -5.51 -47.29 6.24
CA MET A 1 -6.82 -46.81 6.75
C MET A 1 -7.36 -45.79 5.77
N ALA A 2 -8.67 -45.78 5.50
CA ALA A 2 -9.27 -44.79 4.61
C ALA A 2 -9.06 -43.37 5.17
N ARG A 3 -8.50 -42.47 4.36
CA ARG A 3 -8.25 -41.07 4.73
C ARG A 3 -9.59 -40.43 5.10
N LYS A 4 -9.77 -40.00 6.35
CA LYS A 4 -10.95 -39.21 6.72
C LYS A 4 -10.86 -37.87 5.99
N PRO A 5 -11.83 -37.51 5.15
CA PRO A 5 -11.78 -36.23 4.47
C PRO A 5 -11.94 -35.10 5.49
N ILE A 6 -11.16 -34.03 5.31
CA ILE A 6 -11.35 -32.79 6.06
C ILE A 6 -12.79 -32.31 5.75
N PRO A 7 -13.61 -31.92 6.75
CA PRO A 7 -14.94 -31.36 6.48
C PRO A 7 -14.88 -30.19 5.50
N LYS A 8 -15.79 -30.12 4.53
CA LYS A 8 -15.78 -29.07 3.49
C LYS A 8 -15.79 -27.65 4.05
N THR A 9 -16.50 -27.43 5.16
CA THR A 9 -16.53 -26.15 5.88
C THR A 9 -15.16 -25.78 6.45
N THR A 10 -14.45 -26.73 7.05
CA THR A 10 -13.08 -26.54 7.55
C THR A 10 -12.11 -26.26 6.41
N GLN A 11 -12.21 -27.00 5.29
CA GLN A 11 -11.39 -26.73 4.10
C GLN A 11 -11.61 -25.31 3.58
N ALA A 12 -12.86 -24.88 3.44
CA ALA A 12 -13.20 -23.54 3.01
C ALA A 12 -12.63 -22.48 3.95
N ARG A 13 -12.74 -22.66 5.28
CA ARG A 13 -12.16 -21.74 6.27
C ARG A 13 -10.65 -21.58 6.10
N VAL A 14 -9.91 -22.67 5.95
CA VAL A 14 -8.44 -22.62 5.76
C VAL A 14 -8.08 -21.93 4.45
N LEU A 15 -8.76 -22.26 3.35
CA LEU A 15 -8.47 -21.69 2.03
C LEU A 15 -8.84 -20.21 1.91
N ILE A 16 -9.94 -19.80 2.56
CA ILE A 16 -10.38 -18.39 2.59
C ILE A 16 -9.43 -17.58 3.45
N ALA A 17 -9.08 -18.08 4.65
CA ALA A 17 -8.17 -17.39 5.56
C ALA A 17 -6.80 -17.16 4.91
N SER A 18 -6.23 -18.18 4.26
CA SER A 18 -4.95 -18.05 3.56
C SER A 18 -5.05 -17.35 2.20
N ARG A 19 -6.28 -17.16 1.67
CA ARG A 19 -6.54 -16.69 0.30
C ARG A 19 -5.69 -17.42 -0.74
N ARG A 20 -5.51 -18.74 -0.57
CA ARG A 20 -4.65 -19.61 -1.40
C ARG A 20 -3.18 -19.15 -1.51
N ARG A 21 -2.64 -18.51 -0.49
CA ARG A 21 -1.22 -18.19 -0.36
C ARG A 21 -0.54 -19.18 0.59
N CYS A 22 0.66 -19.63 0.21
CA CYS A 22 1.43 -20.58 1.02
C CYS A 22 2.11 -19.83 2.17
N CYS A 23 1.85 -20.24 3.41
CA CYS A 23 2.47 -19.58 4.56
C CYS A 23 3.99 -19.71 4.58
N ILE A 24 4.56 -20.84 4.12
CA ILE A 24 6.02 -21.01 4.06
C ILE A 24 6.66 -20.11 3.01
N CYS A 25 6.03 -19.95 1.82
CA CYS A 25 6.50 -18.99 0.81
C CYS A 25 6.57 -17.58 1.38
N TYR A 26 5.53 -17.19 2.13
CA TYR A 26 5.44 -15.88 2.76
C TYR A 26 6.44 -15.71 3.91
N GLY A 27 6.57 -16.70 4.80
CA GLY A 27 7.49 -16.66 5.93
C GLY A 27 8.96 -16.59 5.53
N LEU A 28 9.33 -17.27 4.44
CA LEU A 28 10.72 -17.30 3.97
C LEU A 28 11.07 -16.15 3.01
N ASN A 29 10.14 -15.75 2.12
CA ASN A 29 10.45 -14.85 1.01
C ASN A 29 9.46 -13.69 0.84
N ARG A 30 8.48 -13.53 1.75
CA ARG A 30 7.37 -12.57 1.61
C ARG A 30 6.60 -12.72 0.30
N ASP A 31 6.60 -13.92 -0.26
CA ASP A 31 5.91 -14.24 -1.51
C ASP A 31 4.39 -14.33 -1.25
N THR A 32 3.68 -13.31 -1.73
CA THR A 32 2.23 -13.15 -1.62
C THR A 32 1.47 -13.68 -2.83
N ALA A 33 2.14 -14.37 -3.77
CA ALA A 33 1.46 -14.90 -4.95
C ALA A 33 0.49 -16.02 -4.57
N ILE A 34 -0.64 -16.09 -5.29
CA ILE A 34 -1.58 -17.21 -5.21
C ILE A 34 -0.87 -18.48 -5.69
N LYS A 35 -1.00 -19.58 -4.95
CA LYS A 35 -0.34 -20.84 -5.25
C LYS A 35 -1.33 -21.94 -5.57
N GLU A 36 -0.90 -22.85 -6.42
CA GLU A 36 -1.47 -24.20 -6.47
C GLU A 36 -0.91 -25.02 -5.30
N GLY A 37 -1.80 -25.68 -4.57
CA GLY A 37 -1.43 -26.26 -3.28
C GLY A 37 -2.52 -27.11 -2.65
N GLN A 38 -2.20 -27.62 -1.46
CA GLN A 38 -3.07 -28.51 -0.68
C GLN A 38 -3.06 -28.12 0.80
N ILE A 39 -4.05 -28.61 1.54
CA ILE A 39 -4.10 -28.44 2.99
C ILE A 39 -3.29 -29.57 3.64
N ALA A 40 -2.26 -29.20 4.38
CA ALA A 40 -1.43 -30.10 5.17
C ALA A 40 -1.96 -30.20 6.62
N HIS A 41 -1.94 -31.41 7.16
CA HIS A 41 -2.07 -31.68 8.59
C HIS A 41 -0.69 -31.52 9.24
N LEU A 42 -0.51 -30.53 10.10
CA LEU A 42 0.81 -30.17 10.62
C LEU A 42 1.38 -31.27 11.52
N ASP A 43 0.55 -31.94 12.30
CA ASP A 43 0.94 -33.09 13.12
C ASP A 43 1.08 -34.42 12.33
N HIS A 44 0.96 -34.38 11.00
CA HIS A 44 0.89 -35.54 10.10
C HIS A 44 -0.21 -36.58 10.46
N ASN A 45 -1.17 -36.21 11.32
CA ASN A 45 -2.31 -37.04 11.67
C ASN A 45 -3.53 -36.62 10.86
N ASN A 46 -3.83 -37.39 9.81
CA ASN A 46 -4.96 -37.14 8.90
C ASN A 46 -6.35 -37.16 9.56
N SER A 47 -6.46 -37.54 10.83
CA SER A 47 -7.71 -37.53 11.59
C SER A 47 -7.88 -36.27 12.45
N ASN A 48 -6.83 -35.47 12.62
CA ASN A 48 -6.86 -34.23 13.40
C ASN A 48 -7.23 -33.02 12.53
N ASN A 49 -8.54 -32.81 12.36
CA ASN A 49 -9.07 -31.72 11.53
C ASN A 49 -9.25 -30.40 12.29
N GLU A 50 -8.59 -30.22 13.43
CA GLU A 50 -8.58 -28.94 14.15
C GLU A 50 -7.98 -27.84 13.27
N ILE A 51 -8.63 -26.68 13.22
CA ILE A 51 -8.22 -25.61 12.29
C ILE A 51 -6.78 -25.15 12.54
N ASP A 52 -6.36 -25.14 13.80
CA ASP A 52 -5.01 -24.78 14.22
C ASP A 52 -3.96 -25.83 13.78
N ASN A 53 -4.38 -27.06 13.47
CA ASN A 53 -3.53 -28.11 12.93
C ASN A 53 -3.47 -28.12 11.40
N LEU A 54 -4.16 -27.21 10.72
CA LEU A 54 -4.24 -27.18 9.26
C LEU A 54 -3.54 -25.94 8.70
N ALA A 55 -2.82 -26.11 7.60
CA ALA A 55 -2.24 -25.01 6.83
C ALA A 55 -2.36 -25.28 5.33
N PHE A 56 -2.61 -24.23 4.54
CA PHE A 56 -2.52 -24.33 3.09
C PHE A 56 -1.08 -24.11 2.65
N LEU A 57 -0.52 -25.09 1.93
CA LEU A 57 0.84 -25.07 1.42
C LEU A 57 0.83 -25.24 -0.10
N CYS A 58 1.73 -24.53 -0.81
CA CYS A 58 1.96 -24.81 -2.22
C CYS A 58 2.54 -26.23 -2.39
N LEU A 59 2.36 -26.86 -3.55
CA LEU A 59 2.82 -28.23 -3.78
C LEU A 59 4.29 -28.45 -3.41
N ILE A 60 5.17 -27.51 -3.77
CA ILE A 60 6.61 -27.57 -3.44
C ILE A 60 6.86 -27.64 -1.93
N HIS A 61 6.22 -26.76 -1.16
CA HIS A 61 6.39 -26.73 0.29
C HIS A 61 5.60 -27.82 1.01
N HIS A 62 4.50 -28.27 0.44
CA HIS A 62 3.75 -29.42 0.94
C HIS A 62 4.61 -30.67 0.88
N ASP A 63 5.24 -30.94 -0.27
CA ASP A 63 6.15 -32.07 -0.44
C ASP A 63 7.38 -31.95 0.47
N ALA A 64 7.94 -30.74 0.59
CA ALA A 64 9.08 -30.50 1.47
C ALA A 64 8.73 -30.75 2.94
N TYR A 65 7.53 -30.37 3.38
CA TYR A 65 7.05 -30.55 4.75
C TYR A 65 6.75 -32.02 5.07
N ASP A 66 6.11 -32.74 4.15
CA ASP A 66 5.81 -34.16 4.34
C ASP A 66 7.07 -35.06 4.18
N SER A 67 8.14 -34.56 3.57
CA SER A 67 9.38 -35.31 3.39
C SER A 67 10.22 -35.42 4.67
N THR A 68 10.67 -36.63 5.00
CA THR A 68 11.71 -36.82 6.02
C THR A 68 13.10 -36.65 5.39
N ARG A 69 13.86 -35.64 5.82
CA ARG A 69 15.23 -35.40 5.32
C ARG A 69 16.27 -35.88 6.35
N SER A 70 17.28 -36.61 5.89
CA SER A 70 18.35 -37.15 6.74
C SER A 70 19.58 -36.23 6.86
N GLN A 71 19.74 -35.28 5.93
CA GLN A 71 20.93 -34.40 5.87
C GLN A 71 20.65 -32.96 6.31
N SER A 72 19.45 -32.43 6.05
CA SER A 72 19.04 -31.08 6.43
C SER A 72 17.91 -31.14 7.45
N LYS A 73 17.84 -30.15 8.35
CA LYS A 73 16.63 -29.99 9.19
C LYS A 73 15.43 -29.70 8.29
N GLY A 74 14.35 -30.46 8.48
CA GLY A 74 13.06 -30.18 7.88
C GLY A 74 12.37 -29.01 8.57
N LEU A 75 11.29 -28.53 7.96
CA LEU A 75 10.42 -27.53 8.56
C LEU A 75 9.68 -28.13 9.76
N THR A 76 9.63 -27.39 10.86
CA THR A 76 8.93 -27.79 12.08
C THR A 76 7.50 -27.28 12.09
N ILE A 77 6.62 -27.94 12.86
CA ILE A 77 5.24 -27.47 13.12
C ILE A 77 5.25 -26.03 13.65
N GLY A 78 6.20 -25.71 14.53
CA GLY A 78 6.35 -24.38 15.12
C GLY A 78 6.60 -23.32 14.05
N GLU A 79 7.57 -23.54 13.16
CA GLU A 79 7.85 -22.61 12.05
C GLU A 79 6.62 -22.43 11.14
N VAL A 80 5.96 -23.52 10.75
CA VAL A 80 4.80 -23.42 9.85
C VAL A 80 3.62 -22.69 10.52
N LYS A 81 3.42 -22.86 11.83
CA LYS A 81 2.42 -22.12 12.60
C LYS A 81 2.75 -20.63 12.67
N THR A 82 3.99 -20.28 13.00
CA THR A 82 4.45 -18.88 13.03
C THR A 82 4.27 -18.22 11.67
N PHE A 83 4.72 -18.86 10.60
CA PHE A 83 4.54 -18.32 9.25
C PHE A 83 3.07 -18.20 8.82
N ARG A 84 2.21 -19.11 9.29
CA ARG A 84 0.77 -19.02 9.06
C ARG A 84 0.18 -17.81 9.78
N GLU A 85 0.53 -17.58 11.04
CA GLU A 85 0.08 -16.41 11.80
C GLU A 85 0.56 -15.10 11.17
N GLU A 86 1.82 -15.04 10.73
CA GLU A 86 2.36 -13.88 9.99
C GLU A 86 1.55 -13.61 8.72
N LEU A 87 1.31 -14.63 7.89
CA LEU A 87 0.53 -14.50 6.65
C LEU A 87 -0.91 -14.01 6.93
N LEU A 88 -1.58 -14.60 7.93
CA LEU A 88 -2.96 -14.23 8.25
C LEU A 88 -3.07 -12.81 8.80
N THR A 89 -2.08 -12.37 9.57
CA THR A 89 -2.00 -10.99 10.08
C THR A 89 -1.84 -10.02 8.92
N ALA A 90 -0.88 -10.28 8.02
CA ALA A 90 -0.65 -9.43 6.84
C ALA A 90 -1.86 -9.36 5.90
N ILE A 91 -2.54 -10.48 5.64
CA ILE A 91 -3.81 -10.50 4.88
C ILE A 91 -4.88 -9.69 5.63
N GLY A 92 -4.95 -9.84 6.95
CA GLY A 92 -5.89 -9.08 7.78
C GLY A 92 -5.69 -7.57 7.63
N GLU A 93 -4.44 -7.12 7.69
CA GLU A 93 -4.05 -5.72 7.53
C GLU A 93 -4.37 -5.20 6.11
N GLU A 94 -3.93 -5.91 5.07
CA GLU A 94 -4.14 -5.55 3.65
C GLU A 94 -5.63 -5.40 3.31
N PHE A 95 -6.48 -6.29 3.84
CA PHE A 95 -7.92 -6.28 3.58
C PHE A 95 -8.75 -5.59 4.67
N SER A 96 -8.11 -4.97 5.68
CA SER A 96 -8.81 -4.15 6.68
C SER A 96 -9.18 -2.76 6.15
N ILE A 97 -8.66 -2.37 4.99
CA ILE A 97 -9.06 -1.16 4.29
C ILE A 97 -10.53 -1.32 3.90
N GLN A 98 -11.42 -0.68 4.66
CA GLN A 98 -12.83 -0.63 4.32
C GLN A 98 -13.00 0.25 3.07
N VAL A 99 -13.09 -0.40 1.92
CA VAL A 99 -13.45 0.26 0.67
C VAL A 99 -14.97 0.49 0.68
N HIS A 100 -15.40 1.65 1.17
CA HIS A 100 -16.78 2.11 0.93
C HIS A 100 -16.81 2.81 -0.43
N PHE A 101 -17.67 2.35 -1.34
CA PHE A 101 -17.89 3.04 -2.62
C PHE A 101 -18.29 4.50 -2.35
N GLY A 102 -17.46 5.44 -2.81
CA GLY A 102 -17.66 6.88 -2.59
C GLY A 102 -17.16 7.43 -1.25
N ASN A 103 -16.54 6.62 -0.39
CA ASN A 103 -15.88 7.07 0.84
C ASN A 103 -14.56 6.31 1.04
N VAL A 104 -13.45 6.99 0.78
CA VAL A 104 -12.12 6.49 1.14
C VAL A 104 -11.98 6.60 2.66
N VAL A 105 -11.96 5.47 3.37
CA VAL A 105 -11.61 5.47 4.79
C VAL A 105 -10.09 5.52 4.88
N LEU A 106 -9.58 6.71 5.21
CA LEU A 106 -8.17 6.97 5.46
C LEU A 106 -7.64 6.00 6.53
N PRO A 107 -6.51 5.29 6.30
CA PRO A 107 -5.80 4.62 7.37
C PRO A 107 -5.46 5.65 8.46
N LYS A 108 -5.76 5.35 9.72
CA LYS A 108 -5.48 6.26 10.86
C LYS A 108 -4.00 6.64 11.02
N SER A 109 -3.09 6.00 10.29
CA SER A 109 -1.65 6.11 10.46
C SER A 109 -0.87 6.22 9.15
N ASP A 110 -1.49 6.66 8.05
CA ASP A 110 -0.71 6.92 6.83
C ASP A 110 0.24 8.11 7.08
N PRO A 111 1.57 7.89 6.99
CA PRO A 111 2.56 8.90 7.35
C PRO A 111 2.69 9.99 6.29
N TYR A 112 2.01 9.91 5.14
CA TYR A 112 2.03 10.89 4.04
C TYR A 112 0.69 11.59 3.86
N ALA A 113 -0.41 10.91 4.18
CA ALA A 113 -1.77 11.46 4.08
C ALA A 113 -2.01 12.64 5.02
N GLY A 114 -2.78 13.62 4.55
CA GLY A 114 -3.25 14.73 5.37
C GLY A 114 -3.34 16.04 4.61
N HIS A 115 -3.70 17.08 5.35
CA HIS A 115 -3.79 18.45 4.86
C HIS A 115 -2.52 19.22 5.20
N PHE A 116 -1.94 19.88 4.21
CA PHE A 116 -0.64 20.55 4.30
C PHE A 116 -0.77 22.02 3.90
N ILE A 117 -0.29 22.91 4.76
CA ILE A 117 -0.31 24.36 4.51
C ILE A 117 1.11 24.85 4.27
N ARG A 118 1.31 25.67 3.23
CA ARG A 118 2.60 26.28 2.93
C ARG A 118 3.00 27.22 4.06
N VAL A 119 4.24 27.09 4.53
CA VAL A 119 4.79 27.90 5.65
C VAL A 119 5.79 28.97 5.20
N ASP A 120 6.13 29.00 3.91
CA ASP A 120 6.98 29.99 3.27
C ASP A 120 6.24 30.69 2.12
N GLY A 121 6.07 32.01 2.20
CA GLY A 121 5.35 32.77 1.17
C GLY A 121 4.78 34.06 1.74
N GLU A 122 5.43 35.19 1.47
CA GLU A 122 4.97 36.48 2.01
C GLU A 122 3.75 37.03 1.26
N ALA A 123 3.67 36.82 -0.07
CA ALA A 123 2.58 37.30 -0.92
C ALA A 123 1.85 36.17 -1.68
N SER A 124 2.08 34.92 -1.27
CA SER A 124 1.42 33.72 -1.81
C SER A 124 1.07 32.76 -0.69
N SER A 125 -0.05 32.07 -0.84
CA SER A 125 -0.49 31.01 0.07
C SER A 125 -0.88 29.80 -0.74
N ALA A 126 -0.59 28.61 -0.24
CA ALA A 126 -1.05 27.39 -0.87
C ALA A 126 -1.33 26.31 0.17
N GLU A 127 -2.28 25.46 -0.16
CA GLU A 127 -2.62 24.26 0.59
C GLU A 127 -2.67 23.06 -0.35
N VAL A 128 -2.29 21.90 0.17
CA VAL A 128 -2.27 20.64 -0.55
C VAL A 128 -2.85 19.56 0.36
N GLU A 129 -3.75 18.75 -0.19
CA GLU A 129 -4.31 17.57 0.46
C GLU A 129 -3.75 16.31 -0.21
N ILE A 130 -3.24 15.41 0.62
CA ILE A 130 -2.71 14.11 0.21
C ILE A 130 -3.69 13.04 0.68
N THR A 131 -4.39 12.44 -0.27
CA THR A 131 -5.40 11.41 0.01
C THR A 131 -4.92 10.04 -0.51
N PRO A 132 -4.71 9.04 0.35
CA PRO A 132 -4.35 7.69 -0.08
C PRO A 132 -5.45 7.10 -0.95
N LEU A 133 -5.04 6.43 -2.01
CA LEU A 133 -5.88 5.65 -2.90
C LEU A 133 -5.56 4.16 -2.71
N PRO A 134 -6.47 3.25 -3.10
CA PRO A 134 -6.15 1.83 -3.14
C PRO A 134 -4.88 1.59 -3.96
N ASP A 135 -4.01 0.72 -3.44
CA ASP A 135 -2.78 0.32 -4.13
C ASP A 135 -3.10 -0.15 -5.55
N GLY A 136 -2.24 0.22 -6.50
CA GLY A 136 -2.38 -0.25 -7.87
C GLY A 136 -2.10 -1.75 -7.98
N LEU A 137 -2.36 -2.31 -9.16
CA LEU A 137 -1.95 -3.69 -9.49
C LEU A 137 -0.42 -3.91 -9.39
N ASP A 138 0.33 -2.81 -9.38
CA ASP A 138 1.77 -2.71 -9.17
C ASP A 138 2.19 -2.89 -7.70
N GLY A 139 1.24 -2.85 -6.75
CA GLY A 139 1.48 -2.96 -5.32
C GLY A 139 2.17 -1.73 -4.71
N LEU A 140 2.23 -0.62 -5.45
CA LEU A 140 2.82 0.63 -4.97
C LEU A 140 1.72 1.54 -4.39
N PRO A 141 2.00 2.27 -3.28
CA PRO A 141 1.07 3.23 -2.71
C PRO A 141 0.74 4.35 -3.70
N LYS A 142 -0.54 4.68 -3.79
CA LYS A 142 -1.04 5.75 -4.67
C LYS A 142 -1.73 6.82 -3.85
N TYR A 143 -1.60 8.06 -4.29
CA TYR A 143 -2.20 9.22 -3.65
C TYR A 143 -2.89 10.10 -4.68
N ALA A 144 -4.10 10.56 -4.35
CA ALA A 144 -4.67 11.74 -4.97
C ALA A 144 -4.02 12.97 -4.30
N VAL A 145 -3.42 13.81 -5.12
CA VAL A 145 -2.81 15.08 -4.72
C VAL A 145 -3.68 16.18 -5.27
N THR A 146 -4.30 16.93 -4.36
CA THR A 146 -5.13 18.10 -4.71
C THR A 146 -4.63 19.33 -3.97
N GLY A 147 -4.80 20.51 -4.52
CA GLY A 147 -4.36 21.73 -3.84
C GLY A 147 -4.93 23.01 -4.44
N SER A 148 -4.89 24.07 -3.63
CA SER A 148 -5.30 25.42 -4.01
C SER A 148 -4.16 26.38 -3.69
N ALA A 149 -3.86 27.29 -4.62
CA ALA A 149 -2.84 28.32 -4.43
C ALA A 149 -3.36 29.70 -4.81
N LEU A 150 -2.94 30.70 -4.04
CA LEU A 150 -3.22 32.12 -4.23
C LEU A 150 -1.90 32.86 -4.40
N TRP A 151 -1.85 33.80 -5.34
CA TRP A 151 -0.73 34.71 -5.50
C TRP A 151 -1.20 36.16 -5.59
N GLY A 152 -0.50 37.07 -4.91
CA GLY A 152 -0.81 38.50 -4.89
C GLY A 152 -2.03 38.82 -4.04
N THR A 153 -2.11 38.19 -2.86
CA THR A 153 -3.21 38.37 -1.88
C THR A 153 -3.34 39.80 -1.34
N ASP A 154 -2.31 40.61 -1.53
CA ASP A 154 -2.19 42.02 -1.13
C ASP A 154 -2.44 43.02 -2.28
N ARG A 155 -2.77 42.55 -3.48
CA ARG A 155 -2.95 43.39 -4.67
C ARG A 155 -4.36 43.98 -4.77
N GLU A 156 -4.47 45.17 -5.36
CA GLU A 156 -5.74 45.91 -5.56
C GLU A 156 -6.81 45.11 -6.32
N TYR A 157 -6.40 44.30 -7.29
CA TYR A 157 -7.32 43.51 -8.14
C TYR A 157 -7.58 42.09 -7.62
N GLY A 158 -7.10 41.77 -6.42
CA GLY A 158 -7.24 40.45 -5.81
C GLY A 158 -6.19 39.44 -6.30
N PRO A 159 -6.16 38.25 -5.67
CA PRO A 159 -5.17 37.24 -5.98
C PRO A 159 -5.50 36.51 -7.28
N ASN A 160 -4.46 36.08 -7.98
CA ASN A 160 -4.58 35.00 -8.95
C ASN A 160 -4.76 33.68 -8.18
N MET A 161 -5.61 32.79 -8.70
CA MET A 161 -5.93 31.51 -8.06
C MET A 161 -5.66 30.37 -9.02
N GLY A 162 -5.20 29.24 -8.49
CA GLY A 162 -4.92 28.05 -9.27
C GLY A 162 -5.13 26.78 -8.46
N GLU A 163 -5.45 25.70 -9.17
CA GLU A 163 -5.73 24.39 -8.61
C GLU A 163 -4.69 23.36 -9.07
N LEU A 164 -4.28 22.48 -8.17
CA LEU A 164 -3.46 21.31 -8.43
C LEU A 164 -4.34 20.06 -8.32
N GLY A 165 -4.20 19.13 -9.24
CA GLY A 165 -4.94 17.86 -9.18
C GLY A 165 -4.27 16.78 -10.02
N PHE A 166 -3.75 15.74 -9.37
CA PHE A 166 -3.23 14.56 -10.08
C PHE A 166 -3.22 13.31 -9.18
N ILE A 167 -3.02 12.15 -9.80
CA ILE A 167 -2.75 10.89 -9.09
C ILE A 167 -1.26 10.59 -9.19
N GLY A 168 -0.62 10.41 -8.05
CA GLY A 168 0.79 10.11 -7.93
C GLY A 168 1.04 8.74 -7.30
N THR A 169 2.13 8.10 -7.71
CA THR A 169 2.65 6.89 -7.07
C THR A 169 3.81 7.28 -6.17
N LEU A 170 3.84 6.78 -4.94
CA LEU A 170 4.92 7.01 -3.99
C LEU A 170 6.06 6.02 -4.21
N VAL A 171 7.27 6.54 -4.37
CA VAL A 171 8.52 5.75 -4.46
C VAL A 171 9.59 6.49 -3.65
N ASP A 172 10.25 5.81 -2.70
CA ASP A 172 11.34 6.37 -1.89
C ASP A 172 11.01 7.74 -1.24
N ASP A 173 9.83 7.85 -0.59
CA ASP A 173 9.32 9.08 0.05
C ASP A 173 9.07 10.26 -0.91
N GLU A 174 8.98 9.98 -2.21
CA GLU A 174 8.78 10.97 -3.27
C GLU A 174 7.58 10.63 -4.17
N ILE A 175 6.86 11.66 -4.61
CA ILE A 175 5.86 11.59 -5.67
C ILE A 175 6.27 12.56 -6.78
N VAL A 176 6.46 12.03 -7.98
CA VAL A 176 6.81 12.84 -9.16
C VAL A 176 5.64 12.81 -10.14
N HIS A 177 5.17 14.00 -10.53
CA HIS A 177 4.16 14.19 -11.56
C HIS A 177 4.73 15.00 -12.72
N ILE A 178 4.50 14.53 -13.94
CA ILE A 178 4.88 15.22 -15.18
C ILE A 178 3.58 15.56 -15.90
N GLY A 179 3.22 16.85 -15.90
CA GLY A 179 2.04 17.40 -16.55
C GLY A 179 2.33 17.85 -17.98
N GLU A 180 1.27 17.92 -18.78
CA GLU A 180 1.35 18.55 -20.10
C GLU A 180 1.43 20.08 -19.94
N SER A 181 2.44 20.69 -20.55
CA SER A 181 2.60 22.15 -20.59
C SER A 181 2.24 22.70 -21.96
N SER A 182 1.81 23.97 -22.00
CA SER A 182 1.63 24.72 -23.25
C SER A 182 2.97 25.16 -23.88
N ALA A 183 4.09 25.01 -23.15
CA ALA A 183 5.44 25.25 -23.62
C ALA A 183 6.12 23.97 -24.16
N ASN A 184 7.28 24.11 -24.79
CA ASN A 184 8.05 22.98 -25.36
C ASN A 184 8.54 21.96 -24.31
N ASP A 185 8.62 22.36 -23.05
CA ASP A 185 9.11 21.52 -21.95
C ASP A 185 7.96 21.18 -20.98
N PRO A 186 7.83 19.91 -20.53
CA PRO A 186 6.77 19.51 -19.64
C PRO A 186 6.92 20.17 -18.27
N HIS A 187 5.80 20.42 -17.62
CA HIS A 187 5.76 20.93 -16.27
C HIS A 187 5.89 19.75 -15.31
N THR A 188 6.81 19.86 -14.36
CA THR A 188 7.10 18.78 -13.40
C THR A 188 6.83 19.27 -11.99
N VAL A 189 6.19 18.41 -11.18
CA VAL A 189 5.91 18.63 -9.76
C VAL A 189 6.51 17.47 -8.97
N GLU A 190 7.48 17.77 -8.12
CA GLU A 190 8.11 16.80 -7.21
C GLU A 190 7.67 17.10 -5.78
N LEU A 191 6.98 16.15 -5.15
CA LEU A 191 6.64 16.16 -3.73
C LEU A 191 7.62 15.26 -3.00
N ARG A 192 8.25 15.78 -1.97
CA ARG A 192 9.16 15.03 -1.09
C ARG A 192 8.69 15.13 0.35
N PHE A 193 8.55 13.98 1.00
CA PHE A 193 8.12 13.89 2.38
C PHE A 193 9.33 13.71 3.31
N ASP A 194 9.39 14.49 4.38
CA ASP A 194 10.46 14.38 5.39
C ASP A 194 9.89 14.66 6.78
N ASN A 195 9.89 13.66 7.65
CA ASN A 195 9.50 13.79 9.07
C ASN A 195 8.16 14.52 9.30
N GLY A 196 7.14 14.25 8.47
CA GLY A 196 5.81 14.86 8.55
C GLY A 196 5.70 16.27 7.92
N ALA A 197 6.78 16.79 7.33
CA ALA A 197 6.77 17.94 6.45
C ALA A 197 6.72 17.51 4.98
N LEU A 198 6.26 18.43 4.13
CA LEU A 198 6.22 18.26 2.68
C LEU A 198 7.01 19.40 2.03
N SER A 199 7.85 19.08 1.06
CA SER A 199 8.43 20.08 0.16
C SER A 199 8.00 19.81 -1.27
N ILE A 200 7.58 20.86 -1.97
CA ILE A 200 7.20 20.80 -3.36
C ILE A 200 8.23 21.58 -4.17
N LYS A 201 8.76 20.95 -5.22
CA LYS A 201 9.58 21.60 -6.24
C LYS A 201 8.86 21.53 -7.58
N GLU A 202 9.00 22.59 -8.36
CA GLU A 202 8.37 22.67 -9.66
C GLU A 202 9.32 23.17 -10.73
N GLU A 203 9.23 22.55 -11.91
CA GLU A 203 9.96 22.98 -13.10
C GLU A 203 8.95 23.33 -14.20
N ASN A 204 9.22 24.41 -14.94
CA ASN A 204 8.38 24.88 -16.05
C ASN A 204 6.90 25.15 -15.67
N TRP A 205 6.65 25.59 -14.44
CA TRP A 205 5.29 25.85 -13.91
C TRP A 205 4.59 27.08 -14.48
N PHE A 206 5.28 27.93 -15.24
CA PHE A 206 4.76 29.23 -15.65
C PHE A 206 3.48 29.09 -16.48
N GLY A 207 2.35 29.51 -15.88
CA GLY A 207 1.02 29.41 -16.50
C GLY A 207 0.31 28.07 -16.31
N ALA A 208 0.93 27.07 -15.66
CA ALA A 208 0.32 25.76 -15.40
C ALA A 208 -0.95 25.86 -14.53
N TYR A 209 -0.98 26.83 -13.61
CA TYR A 209 -2.08 27.04 -12.66
C TYR A 209 -2.72 28.42 -12.79
N GLY A 210 -2.40 29.15 -13.86
CA GLY A 210 -2.70 30.57 -13.99
C GLY A 210 -1.48 31.48 -13.75
N MET A 211 -1.70 32.79 -13.89
CA MET A 211 -0.61 33.77 -13.93
C MET A 211 0.09 33.88 -12.56
N ASN A 212 1.39 33.56 -12.50
CA ASN A 212 2.23 33.62 -11.29
C ASN A 212 1.79 32.73 -10.11
N VAL A 213 0.88 31.79 -10.33
CA VAL A 213 0.46 30.81 -9.31
C VAL A 213 1.36 29.58 -9.39
N ASN A 214 1.84 29.11 -8.24
CA ASN A 214 2.70 27.92 -8.13
C ASN A 214 2.43 27.17 -6.82
N PHE A 215 2.86 25.91 -6.78
CA PHE A 215 2.85 25.01 -5.62
C PHE A 215 4.24 24.86 -4.96
N GLU A 216 5.32 25.39 -5.55
CA GLU A 216 6.67 25.34 -4.97
C GLU A 216 6.77 25.94 -3.56
N GLY A 217 7.38 25.20 -2.62
CA GLY A 217 7.59 25.67 -1.25
C GLY A 217 7.68 24.54 -0.21
N ARG A 218 7.68 24.93 1.06
CA ARG A 218 7.67 24.06 2.24
C ARG A 218 6.32 24.10 2.92
N TYR A 219 5.87 22.94 3.35
CA TYR A 219 4.54 22.73 3.88
C TYR A 219 4.58 21.98 5.21
N ARG A 220 3.61 22.27 6.09
CA ARG A 220 3.39 21.54 7.34
C ARG A 220 2.00 20.93 7.39
N ARG A 221 1.93 19.71 7.90
CA ARG A 221 0.66 19.02 8.16
C ARG A 221 -0.11 19.71 9.28
N THR A 222 -1.43 19.82 9.12
CA THR A 222 -2.39 20.33 10.11
C THR A 222 -3.35 19.25 10.60
#